data_AF-A0A2T4I7K5-F1
#
_entry.id   AF-A0A2T4I7K5-F1
#
_cell.length_a   1.000
_cell.length_b   1.000
_cell.length_c   1.000
_cell.angle_alpha   90.00
_cell.angle_beta   90.00
_cell.angle_gamma   90.00
#
_symmetry.space_group_name_H-M   'P 1'
#
loop_
_entity.id
_entity.type
_entity.pdbx_description
1 polymer ?
#
loop_
_entity_poly.entity_id
_entity_poly.type
_entity_poly.pdbx_seq_one_letter_code
_entity_poly.pdbx_strand_id
1 'polypeptide(L)'
;MADDLFSRRTLSGLELAGADIGKLAAGSSPVHLIDCVLDEAELGKLDLTGWVFERCSLRRADLAGAILEGTRWQSCRGAFATFAGADLTEAAFASCDFNNAVFRRSNLTSASFRGCKLTGGDLSDIRGVDASFEETLLIGAKLAGHSFRGQVLRKLDLAQADLRNCDFRDALFEDCSLREANMAGSRFAGADLRAADISGLRLGDAALFRGATISRDQAGQLLGELGLDVR
;
A
#
# COMPACT_ATOMS: atom_id res chain seq x y z
N MET A 1 -15.73 35.85 -22.89
CA MET A 1 -16.33 34.54 -22.60
C MET A 1 -15.19 33.59 -22.33
N ALA A 2 -14.75 33.51 -21.07
CA ALA A 2 -13.88 32.43 -20.62
C ALA A 2 -14.83 31.28 -20.31
N ASP A 3 -14.76 30.27 -21.15
CA ASP A 3 -15.72 29.18 -21.21
C ASP A 3 -15.71 28.37 -19.92
N ASP A 4 -16.87 27.78 -19.65
CA ASP A 4 -17.31 27.11 -18.43
C ASP A 4 -16.59 25.78 -18.13
N LEU A 5 -15.26 25.76 -18.26
CA LEU A 5 -14.43 24.57 -18.07
C LEU A 5 -14.52 24.03 -16.63
N PHE A 6 -14.90 24.88 -15.66
CA PHE A 6 -14.93 24.57 -14.23
C PHE A 6 -16.34 24.26 -13.67
N SER A 7 -17.42 24.30 -14.46
CA SER A 7 -18.74 23.81 -14.00
C SER A 7 -18.88 22.30 -14.05
N ARG A 8 -18.03 21.62 -14.82
CA ARG A 8 -18.06 20.16 -14.95
C ARG A 8 -17.34 19.52 -13.78
N ARG A 9 -18.10 18.84 -12.91
CA ARG A 9 -17.55 18.00 -11.83
C ARG A 9 -16.77 16.79 -12.34
N THR A 10 -16.82 16.53 -13.64
CA THR A 10 -15.95 15.57 -14.30
C THR A 10 -15.07 16.32 -15.31
N LEU A 11 -13.77 16.26 -15.10
CA LEU A 11 -12.76 16.78 -16.02
C LEU A 11 -12.03 15.61 -16.64
N SER A 12 -11.74 15.70 -17.95
CA SER A 12 -11.11 14.58 -18.64
C SER A 12 -10.05 15.00 -19.65
N GLY A 13 -8.96 14.25 -19.70
CA GLY A 13 -7.89 14.40 -20.69
C GLY A 13 -7.09 15.71 -20.55
N LEU A 14 -7.13 16.34 -19.38
CA LEU A 14 -6.47 17.62 -19.13
C LEU A 14 -5.10 17.42 -18.48
N GLU A 15 -4.16 18.28 -18.83
CA GLU A 15 -2.96 18.53 -18.03
C GLU A 15 -3.29 19.60 -17.00
N LEU A 16 -3.14 19.28 -15.71
CA LEU A 16 -3.57 20.12 -14.60
C LEU A 16 -2.38 20.35 -13.67
N ALA A 17 -1.98 21.61 -13.53
CA ALA A 17 -0.98 21.99 -12.55
C ALA A 17 -1.61 22.07 -11.14
N GLY A 18 -0.77 22.11 -10.10
CA GLY A 18 -1.24 22.26 -8.72
C GLY A 18 -2.14 23.48 -8.51
N ALA A 19 -1.88 24.58 -9.22
CA ALA A 19 -2.71 25.78 -9.18
C ALA A 19 -4.14 25.57 -9.74
N ASP A 20 -4.31 24.69 -10.73
CA ASP A 20 -5.62 24.37 -11.29
C ASP A 20 -6.43 23.53 -10.31
N ILE A 21 -5.78 22.53 -9.70
CA ILE A 21 -6.39 21.72 -8.64
C ILE A 21 -6.73 22.56 -7.42
N GLY A 22 -5.86 23.49 -7.03
CA GLY A 22 -6.12 24.41 -5.90
C GLY A 22 -7.37 25.27 -6.12
N LYS A 23 -7.62 25.73 -7.35
CA LYS A 23 -8.85 26.47 -7.69
C LYS A 23 -10.09 25.56 -7.63
N LEU A 24 -9.97 24.33 -8.12
CA LEU A 24 -11.04 23.34 -8.06
C LEU A 24 -11.38 22.95 -6.60
N ALA A 25 -10.36 22.73 -5.78
CA ALA A 25 -10.48 22.39 -4.36
C ALA A 25 -11.06 23.53 -3.51
N ALA A 26 -10.93 24.78 -3.94
CA ALA A 26 -11.63 25.90 -3.30
C ALA A 26 -13.16 25.85 -3.52
N GLY A 27 -13.64 25.04 -4.46
CA GLY A 27 -15.05 24.74 -4.64
C GLY A 27 -15.58 23.79 -3.56
N SER A 28 -16.85 23.91 -3.19
CA SER A 28 -17.46 23.14 -2.09
C SER A 28 -17.86 21.71 -2.46
N SER A 29 -17.28 21.09 -3.49
CA SER A 29 -17.73 19.79 -3.98
C SER A 29 -16.61 18.96 -4.61
N PRO A 30 -16.59 17.63 -4.35
CA PRO A 30 -15.60 16.76 -4.94
C PRO A 30 -15.63 16.75 -6.46
N VAL A 31 -14.45 16.56 -7.07
CA VAL A 31 -14.25 16.49 -8.51
C VAL A 31 -13.83 15.09 -8.92
N HIS A 32 -14.28 14.65 -10.10
CA HIS A 32 -13.88 13.43 -10.76
C HIS A 32 -12.92 13.76 -11.91
N LEU A 33 -11.66 13.36 -11.80
CA LEU A 33 -10.67 13.49 -12.85
C LEU A 33 -10.54 12.17 -13.60
N ILE A 34 -10.58 12.23 -14.93
CA ILE A 34 -10.54 11.06 -15.81
C ILE A 34 -9.45 11.24 -16.86
N ASP A 35 -8.45 10.37 -16.92
CA ASP A 35 -7.36 10.46 -17.91
C ASP A 35 -6.58 11.80 -17.84
N CYS A 36 -6.62 12.49 -16.70
CA CYS A 36 -5.88 13.74 -16.49
C CYS A 36 -4.40 13.48 -16.12
N VAL A 37 -3.53 14.41 -16.49
CA VAL A 37 -2.11 14.41 -16.14
C VAL A 37 -1.87 15.46 -15.06
N LEU A 38 -1.38 15.00 -13.92
CA LEU A 38 -1.00 15.77 -12.74
C LEU A 38 0.45 15.44 -12.33
N ASP A 39 1.28 15.08 -13.29
CA ASP A 39 2.68 14.76 -13.03
C ASP A 39 3.38 15.98 -12.41
N GLU A 40 4.15 15.74 -11.35
CA GLU A 40 4.90 16.77 -10.60
C GLU A 40 4.01 17.88 -10.02
N ALA A 41 2.68 17.71 -10.00
CA ALA A 41 1.78 18.71 -9.46
C ALA A 41 1.94 18.84 -7.93
N GLU A 42 1.99 20.08 -7.46
CA GLU A 42 1.99 20.42 -6.03
C GLU A 42 0.56 20.47 -5.51
N LEU A 43 0.12 19.38 -4.89
CA LEU A 43 -1.22 19.17 -4.31
C LEU A 43 -1.21 19.12 -2.77
N GLY A 44 -0.05 19.38 -2.17
CA GLY A 44 0.14 19.29 -0.72
C GLY A 44 -0.82 20.21 0.04
N LYS A 45 -1.36 19.70 1.15
CA LYS A 45 -2.30 20.40 2.04
C LYS A 45 -3.64 20.80 1.42
N LEU A 46 -3.92 20.42 0.18
CA LEU A 46 -5.24 20.63 -0.41
C LEU A 46 -6.26 19.71 0.28
N ASP A 47 -7.49 20.20 0.38
CA ASP A 47 -8.64 19.37 0.72
C ASP A 47 -9.24 18.79 -0.57
N LEU A 48 -9.03 17.50 -0.77
CA LEU A 48 -9.53 16.73 -1.89
C LEU A 48 -10.49 15.63 -1.40
N THR A 49 -11.14 15.85 -0.25
CA THR A 49 -12.07 14.91 0.37
C THR A 49 -13.11 14.44 -0.65
N GLY A 50 -13.26 13.12 -0.77
CA GLY A 50 -14.22 12.46 -1.66
C GLY A 50 -13.93 12.58 -3.16
N TRP A 51 -12.78 13.13 -3.57
CA TRP A 51 -12.43 13.22 -4.99
C TRP A 51 -12.23 11.83 -5.61
N VAL A 52 -12.48 11.77 -6.91
CA VAL A 52 -12.31 10.54 -7.70
C VAL A 52 -11.24 10.79 -8.77
N PHE A 53 -10.22 9.94 -8.78
CA PHE A 53 -9.16 9.94 -9.78
C PHE A 53 -9.25 8.62 -10.55
N GLU A 54 -9.45 8.70 -11.86
CA GLU A 54 -9.60 7.56 -12.74
C GLU A 54 -8.63 7.66 -13.90
N ARG A 55 -7.73 6.67 -14.02
CA ARG A 55 -6.69 6.64 -15.07
C ARG A 55 -5.80 7.88 -15.13
N CYS A 56 -5.68 8.60 -14.02
CA CYS A 56 -4.83 9.79 -13.94
C CYS A 56 -3.34 9.41 -13.83
N SER A 57 -2.48 10.28 -14.37
CA SER A 57 -1.05 10.26 -14.11
C SER A 57 -0.71 11.25 -13.01
N LEU A 58 0.00 10.80 -11.98
CA LEU A 58 0.44 11.58 -10.82
C LEU A 58 1.92 11.29 -10.52
N ARG A 59 2.74 11.05 -11.56
CA ARG A 59 4.14 10.70 -11.36
C ARG A 59 4.84 11.84 -10.64
N ARG A 60 5.54 11.52 -9.54
CA ARG A 60 6.24 12.51 -8.70
C ARG A 60 5.35 13.65 -8.17
N ALA A 61 4.02 13.50 -8.18
CA ALA A 61 3.12 14.49 -7.62
C ALA A 61 3.33 14.60 -6.09
N ASP A 62 3.21 15.82 -5.57
CA ASP A 62 3.31 16.08 -4.13
C ASP A 62 1.93 16.23 -3.52
N LEU A 63 1.48 15.22 -2.78
CA LEU A 63 0.25 15.23 -1.97
C LEU A 63 0.56 15.27 -0.47
N ALA A 64 1.75 15.72 -0.06
CA ALA A 64 2.16 15.72 1.33
C ALA A 64 1.20 16.58 2.19
N GLY A 65 0.70 15.98 3.27
CA GLY A 65 -0.25 16.63 4.18
C GLY A 65 -1.61 16.98 3.58
N ALA A 66 -1.96 16.50 2.38
CA ALA A 66 -3.28 16.69 1.80
C ALA A 66 -4.37 15.94 2.61
N ILE A 67 -5.61 16.43 2.56
CA ILE A 67 -6.78 15.74 3.09
C ILE A 67 -7.40 14.97 1.92
N LEU A 68 -7.28 13.66 1.96
CA LEU A 68 -7.68 12.71 0.91
C LEU A 68 -8.71 11.72 1.46
N GLU A 69 -9.45 12.11 2.50
CA GLU A 69 -10.47 11.29 3.13
C GLU A 69 -11.52 10.84 2.11
N GLY A 70 -11.84 9.55 2.10
CA GLY A 70 -12.86 8.97 1.20
C GLY A 70 -12.56 9.11 -0.29
N THR A 71 -11.33 9.46 -0.68
CA THR A 71 -10.94 9.54 -2.09
C THR A 71 -10.97 8.18 -2.77
N ARG A 72 -11.26 8.17 -4.07
CA ARG A 72 -11.22 6.94 -4.90
C ARG A 72 -10.19 7.07 -6.00
N TRP A 73 -9.34 6.07 -6.12
CA TRP A 73 -8.27 6.00 -7.10
C TRP A 73 -8.43 4.72 -7.91
N GLN A 74 -8.71 4.86 -9.19
CA GLN A 74 -8.94 3.73 -10.09
C GLN A 74 -7.94 3.78 -11.24
N SER A 75 -7.10 2.76 -11.37
CA SER A 75 -6.16 2.63 -12.51
C SER A 75 -5.21 3.83 -12.68
N CYS A 76 -4.91 4.55 -11.61
CA CYS A 76 -3.97 5.68 -11.62
C CYS A 76 -2.51 5.20 -11.63
N ARG A 77 -1.63 6.05 -12.14
CA ARG A 77 -0.17 5.84 -12.13
C ARG A 77 0.51 6.99 -11.39
N GLY A 78 1.09 6.73 -10.23
CA GLY A 78 1.73 7.72 -9.39
C GLY A 78 3.11 7.27 -8.90
N ALA A 79 3.94 6.75 -9.79
CA ALA A 79 5.30 6.37 -9.44
C ALA A 79 6.04 7.56 -8.80
N PHE A 80 6.68 7.31 -7.65
CA PHE A 80 7.37 8.34 -6.85
C PHE A 80 6.48 9.49 -6.31
N ALA A 81 5.16 9.36 -6.34
CA ALA A 81 4.28 10.34 -5.69
C ALA A 81 4.48 10.31 -4.16
N THR A 82 4.30 11.45 -3.50
CA THR A 82 4.37 11.53 -2.04
C THR A 82 3.00 11.84 -1.44
N PHE A 83 2.60 11.02 -0.47
CA PHE A 83 1.45 11.16 0.41
C PHE A 83 1.92 11.36 1.86
N ALA A 84 3.17 11.82 2.06
CA ALA A 84 3.77 11.92 3.39
C ALA A 84 2.91 12.79 4.32
N GLY A 85 2.49 12.20 5.45
CA GLY A 85 1.62 12.88 6.42
C GLY A 85 0.22 13.24 5.93
N ALA A 86 -0.22 12.75 4.76
CA ALA A 86 -1.57 12.95 4.27
C ALA A 86 -2.60 12.20 5.12
N ASP A 87 -3.83 12.71 5.13
CA ASP A 87 -4.98 11.97 5.66
C ASP A 87 -5.64 11.19 4.53
N LEU A 88 -5.55 9.87 4.59
CA LEU A 88 -6.09 8.93 3.60
C LEU A 88 -7.16 8.04 4.25
N THR A 89 -7.80 8.54 5.32
CA THR A 89 -8.89 7.83 6.00
C THR A 89 -9.96 7.41 4.99
N GLU A 90 -10.33 6.13 4.97
CA GLU A 90 -11.31 5.56 4.04
C GLU A 90 -10.99 5.73 2.53
N ALA A 91 -9.76 6.10 2.18
CA ALA A 91 -9.35 6.17 0.78
C ALA A 91 -9.30 4.77 0.15
N ALA A 92 -9.77 4.65 -1.10
CA ALA A 92 -9.82 3.39 -1.82
C ALA A 92 -8.97 3.44 -3.09
N PHE A 93 -7.97 2.56 -3.18
CA PHE A 93 -7.09 2.39 -4.32
C PHE A 93 -7.37 1.06 -5.00
N ALA A 94 -7.68 1.10 -6.29
CA ALA A 94 -8.01 -0.06 -7.09
C ALA A 94 -7.21 -0.09 -8.39
N SER A 95 -6.45 -1.16 -8.60
CA SER A 95 -5.67 -1.38 -9.84
C SER A 95 -4.66 -0.26 -10.15
N CYS A 96 -4.11 0.39 -9.12
CA CYS A 96 -3.20 1.52 -9.27
C CYS A 96 -1.72 1.08 -9.29
N ASP A 97 -0.87 1.87 -9.94
CA ASP A 97 0.59 1.72 -9.90
C ASP A 97 1.22 2.92 -9.17
N PHE A 98 1.60 2.69 -7.92
CA PHE A 98 2.24 3.67 -7.03
C PHE A 98 3.62 3.15 -6.58
N ASN A 99 4.35 2.52 -7.49
CA ASN A 99 5.71 2.06 -7.21
C ASN A 99 6.58 3.22 -6.70
N ASN A 100 7.34 2.96 -5.63
CA ASN A 100 8.20 3.92 -4.94
C ASN A 100 7.46 5.15 -4.35
N ALA A 101 6.13 5.09 -4.21
CA ALA A 101 5.39 6.16 -3.55
C ALA A 101 5.68 6.21 -2.04
N VAL A 102 5.56 7.40 -1.46
CA VAL A 102 5.88 7.65 -0.05
C VAL A 102 4.60 7.91 0.74
N PHE A 103 4.22 6.98 1.61
CA PHE A 103 3.09 7.10 2.54
C PHE A 103 3.53 7.39 3.98
N ARG A 104 4.81 7.67 4.21
CA ARG A 104 5.37 7.82 5.54
C ARG A 104 4.56 8.78 6.42
N ARG A 105 4.22 8.35 7.64
CA ARG A 105 3.43 9.11 8.63
C ARG A 105 2.02 9.52 8.20
N SER A 106 1.50 8.97 7.10
CA SER A 106 0.11 9.18 6.70
C SER A 106 -0.87 8.46 7.64
N ASN A 107 -2.13 8.88 7.58
CA ASN A 107 -3.24 8.18 8.23
C ASN A 107 -3.97 7.30 7.20
N LEU A 108 -3.83 5.98 7.31
CA LEU A 108 -4.46 4.97 6.45
C LEU A 108 -5.62 4.25 7.17
N THR A 109 -6.23 4.87 8.18
CA THR A 109 -7.36 4.25 8.91
C THR A 109 -8.47 3.88 7.92
N SER A 110 -8.82 2.60 7.88
CA SER A 110 -9.81 2.04 6.93
C SER A 110 -9.49 2.26 5.44
N ALA A 111 -8.25 2.61 5.08
CA ALA A 111 -7.84 2.70 3.69
C ALA A 111 -7.74 1.29 3.07
N SER A 112 -8.01 1.19 1.77
CA SER A 112 -7.95 -0.08 1.03
C SER A 112 -7.09 0.03 -0.22
N PHE A 113 -6.24 -0.97 -0.42
CA PHE A 113 -5.41 -1.15 -1.62
C PHE A 113 -5.71 -2.52 -2.23
N ARG A 114 -6.38 -2.53 -3.39
CA ARG A 114 -6.75 -3.75 -4.11
C ARG A 114 -6.12 -3.79 -5.49
N GLY A 115 -5.41 -4.87 -5.82
CA GLY A 115 -4.80 -5.02 -7.14
C GLY A 115 -3.72 -3.98 -7.42
N CYS A 116 -3.10 -3.41 -6.38
CA CYS A 116 -2.19 -2.27 -6.52
C CYS A 116 -0.72 -2.72 -6.65
N LYS A 117 0.13 -1.81 -7.16
CA LYS A 117 1.58 -1.96 -7.11
C LYS A 117 2.18 -0.87 -6.23
N LEU A 118 2.86 -1.30 -5.18
CA LEU A 118 3.54 -0.49 -4.18
C LEU A 118 4.99 -0.98 -4.00
N THR A 119 5.60 -1.55 -5.05
CA THR A 119 6.98 -2.00 -5.04
C THR A 119 7.91 -0.85 -4.65
N GLY A 120 8.77 -1.07 -3.65
CA GLY A 120 9.67 -0.05 -3.10
C GLY A 120 8.97 1.10 -2.35
N GLY A 121 7.66 1.00 -2.10
CA GLY A 121 6.90 2.02 -1.40
C GLY A 121 7.35 2.20 0.06
N ASP A 122 7.30 3.43 0.57
CA ASP A 122 7.64 3.74 1.96
C ASP A 122 6.37 3.97 2.78
N LEU A 123 5.93 2.93 3.51
CA LEU A 123 4.80 2.95 4.44
C LEU A 123 5.28 2.96 5.90
N SER A 124 6.49 3.49 6.16
CA SER A 124 7.02 3.59 7.53
C SER A 124 6.19 4.56 8.37
N ASP A 125 6.03 4.27 9.65
CA ASP A 125 5.35 5.16 10.62
C ASP A 125 3.87 5.49 10.28
N ILE A 126 3.19 4.70 9.43
CA ILE A 126 1.76 4.92 9.12
C ILE A 126 0.88 4.71 10.36
N ARG A 127 -0.24 5.45 10.41
CA ARG A 127 -1.33 5.23 11.37
C ARG A 127 -2.48 4.52 10.69
N GLY A 128 -3.26 3.75 11.45
CA GLY A 128 -4.39 2.97 10.94
C GLY A 128 -4.12 1.48 11.07
N VAL A 129 -4.73 0.85 12.08
CA VAL A 129 -4.60 -0.59 12.36
C VAL A 129 -5.41 -1.45 11.38
N ASP A 130 -6.31 -0.82 10.63
CA ASP A 130 -7.26 -1.49 9.73
C ASP A 130 -7.01 -1.14 8.25
N ALA A 131 -5.82 -0.61 7.92
CA ALA A 131 -5.42 -0.48 6.53
C ALA A 131 -5.37 -1.89 5.89
N SER A 132 -6.01 -2.06 4.73
CA SER A 132 -6.14 -3.35 4.07
C SER A 132 -5.41 -3.38 2.74
N PHE A 133 -4.71 -4.49 2.50
CA PHE A 133 -4.04 -4.79 1.24
C PHE A 133 -4.56 -6.14 0.72
N GLU A 134 -4.99 -6.17 -0.53
CA GLU A 134 -5.42 -7.38 -1.22
C GLU A 134 -4.84 -7.38 -2.64
N GLU A 135 -4.33 -8.51 -3.11
CA GLU A 135 -3.81 -8.63 -4.48
C GLU A 135 -2.76 -7.56 -4.81
N THR A 136 -1.93 -7.19 -3.84
CA THR A 136 -1.04 -6.02 -3.93
C THR A 136 0.43 -6.41 -3.89
N LEU A 137 1.22 -5.83 -4.80
CA LEU A 137 2.66 -6.00 -4.83
C LEU A 137 3.33 -5.01 -3.87
N LEU A 138 3.99 -5.53 -2.84
CA LEU A 138 4.71 -4.80 -1.79
C LEU A 138 6.20 -5.20 -1.78
N ILE A 139 6.73 -5.61 -2.94
CA ILE A 139 8.11 -6.08 -3.06
C ILE A 139 9.07 -4.95 -2.64
N GLY A 140 9.95 -5.21 -1.67
CA GLY A 140 10.88 -4.21 -1.15
C GLY A 140 10.22 -3.03 -0.43
N ALA A 141 8.92 -3.09 -0.12
CA ALA A 141 8.23 -2.03 0.60
C ALA A 141 8.68 -1.93 2.06
N LYS A 142 8.56 -0.74 2.65
CA LYS A 142 8.86 -0.52 4.08
C LYS A 142 7.58 -0.45 4.88
N LEU A 143 7.39 -1.41 5.78
CA LEU A 143 6.18 -1.58 6.60
C LEU A 143 6.53 -1.78 8.08
N ALA A 144 7.74 -1.44 8.50
CA ALA A 144 8.23 -1.73 9.85
C ALA A 144 7.27 -1.21 10.93
N GLY A 145 6.93 -2.09 11.88
CA GLY A 145 6.03 -1.80 12.99
C GLY A 145 4.53 -1.91 12.67
N HIS A 146 4.13 -2.24 11.44
CA HIS A 146 2.72 -2.36 11.08
C HIS A 146 2.06 -3.58 11.76
N SER A 147 0.77 -3.45 12.06
CA SER A 147 -0.02 -4.52 12.69
C SER A 147 -0.97 -5.15 11.67
N PHE A 148 -0.70 -6.40 11.32
CA PHE A 148 -1.58 -7.28 10.55
C PHE A 148 -2.35 -8.25 11.47
N ARG A 149 -2.41 -7.97 12.78
CA ARG A 149 -2.96 -8.87 13.79
C ARG A 149 -4.40 -9.26 13.46
N GLY A 150 -4.67 -10.56 13.35
CA GLY A 150 -6.01 -11.09 13.06
C GLY A 150 -6.52 -10.84 11.63
N GLN A 151 -5.71 -10.28 10.75
CA GLN A 151 -6.12 -9.98 9.38
C GLN A 151 -6.01 -11.20 8.47
N VAL A 152 -6.82 -11.21 7.40
CA VAL A 152 -6.72 -12.15 6.29
C VAL A 152 -5.93 -11.47 5.17
N LEU A 153 -4.71 -11.93 4.95
CA LEU A 153 -3.79 -11.39 3.94
C LEU A 153 -3.91 -12.24 2.68
N ARG A 154 -4.45 -11.66 1.61
CA ARG A 154 -4.72 -12.35 0.34
C ARG A 154 -3.79 -11.85 -0.74
N LYS A 155 -3.01 -12.75 -1.33
CA LYS A 155 -2.21 -12.51 -2.53
C LYS A 155 -1.29 -11.29 -2.41
N LEU A 156 -0.63 -11.15 -1.27
CA LEU A 156 0.37 -10.10 -1.05
C LEU A 156 1.74 -10.60 -1.43
N ASP A 157 2.43 -9.86 -2.29
CA ASP A 157 3.85 -10.11 -2.55
C ASP A 157 4.68 -9.18 -1.66
N LEU A 158 5.16 -9.70 -0.53
CA LEU A 158 6.00 -9.00 0.43
C LEU A 158 7.48 -9.40 0.28
N ALA A 159 7.87 -9.92 -0.90
CA ALA A 159 9.26 -10.32 -1.11
C ALA A 159 10.21 -9.15 -0.87
N GLN A 160 11.31 -9.38 -0.14
CA GLN A 160 12.33 -8.37 0.20
C GLN A 160 11.80 -7.17 1.01
N ALA A 161 10.56 -7.20 1.49
CA ALA A 161 9.99 -6.11 2.27
C ALA A 161 10.68 -5.96 3.64
N ASP A 162 10.74 -4.72 4.14
CA ASP A 162 11.12 -4.45 5.53
C ASP A 162 9.88 -4.56 6.42
N LEU A 163 9.75 -5.72 7.06
CA LEU A 163 8.65 -6.09 7.95
C LEU A 163 9.09 -6.11 9.41
N ARG A 164 10.19 -5.44 9.78
CA ARG A 164 10.71 -5.48 11.15
C ARG A 164 9.66 -5.03 12.17
N ASN A 165 9.61 -5.69 13.32
CA ASN A 165 8.70 -5.39 14.43
C ASN A 165 7.20 -5.40 14.06
N CYS A 166 6.81 -6.05 12.95
CA CYS A 166 5.40 -6.18 12.60
C CYS A 166 4.67 -7.18 13.50
N ASP A 167 3.38 -6.97 13.70
CA ASP A 167 2.51 -7.90 14.43
C ASP A 167 1.65 -8.71 13.46
N PHE A 168 2.01 -9.98 13.25
CA PHE A 168 1.27 -10.95 12.43
C PHE A 168 0.50 -11.96 13.27
N ARG A 169 0.35 -11.73 14.58
CA ARG A 169 -0.34 -12.68 15.45
C ARG A 169 -1.77 -12.92 14.96
N ASP A 170 -2.19 -14.18 14.96
CA ASP A 170 -3.53 -14.60 14.54
C ASP A 170 -3.87 -14.25 13.06
N ALA A 171 -2.88 -13.85 12.24
CA ALA A 171 -3.10 -13.53 10.83
C ALA A 171 -3.21 -14.79 9.96
N LEU A 172 -4.04 -14.75 8.91
CA LEU A 172 -4.18 -15.80 7.92
C LEU A 172 -3.53 -15.36 6.61
N PHE A 173 -2.54 -16.12 6.12
CA PHE A 173 -1.91 -15.87 4.83
C PHE A 173 -2.49 -16.81 3.77
N GLU A 174 -3.01 -16.24 2.69
CA GLU A 174 -3.51 -16.97 1.52
C GLU A 174 -2.79 -16.46 0.27
N ASP A 175 -1.97 -17.33 -0.32
CA ASP A 175 -1.21 -17.06 -1.55
C ASP A 175 -0.26 -15.84 -1.45
N CYS A 176 0.30 -15.60 -0.27
CA CYS A 176 1.26 -14.51 -0.03
C CYS A 176 2.71 -14.97 -0.23
N SER A 177 3.64 -14.06 -0.53
CA SER A 177 5.09 -14.34 -0.51
C SER A 177 5.79 -13.52 0.56
N LEU A 178 6.63 -14.17 1.36
CA LEU A 178 7.51 -13.58 2.37
C LEU A 178 9.00 -13.80 2.02
N ARG A 179 9.30 -14.16 0.77
CA ARG A 179 10.65 -14.51 0.33
C ARG A 179 11.63 -13.36 0.60
N GLU A 180 12.72 -13.66 1.29
CA GLU A 180 13.79 -12.69 1.62
C GLU A 180 13.31 -11.46 2.42
N ALA A 181 12.11 -11.48 3.01
CA ALA A 181 11.61 -10.36 3.80
C ALA A 181 12.37 -10.24 5.13
N ASN A 182 12.67 -9.00 5.54
CA ASN A 182 13.29 -8.74 6.83
C ASN A 182 12.23 -8.69 7.93
N MET A 183 12.13 -9.75 8.73
CA MET A 183 11.10 -9.89 9.78
C MET A 183 11.67 -9.83 11.19
N ALA A 184 12.85 -9.23 11.38
CA ALA A 184 13.47 -9.14 12.70
C ALA A 184 12.54 -8.44 13.71
N GLY A 185 12.30 -9.09 14.85
CA GLY A 185 11.43 -8.59 15.91
C GLY A 185 9.92 -8.79 15.68
N SER A 186 9.52 -9.36 14.54
CA SER A 186 8.11 -9.57 14.20
C SER A 186 7.51 -10.76 14.97
N ARG A 187 6.19 -10.76 15.14
CA ARG A 187 5.47 -11.74 15.96
C ARG A 187 4.47 -12.53 15.14
N PHE A 188 4.54 -13.86 15.18
CA PHE A 188 3.69 -14.76 14.39
C PHE A 188 2.86 -15.75 15.22
N ALA A 189 2.76 -15.58 16.55
CA ALA A 189 1.98 -16.49 17.38
C ALA A 189 0.52 -16.57 16.90
N GLY A 190 0.03 -17.77 16.58
CA GLY A 190 -1.32 -17.99 16.05
C GLY A 190 -1.47 -17.75 14.55
N ALA A 191 -0.42 -17.29 13.84
CA ALA A 191 -0.48 -17.05 12.41
C ALA A 191 -0.57 -18.37 11.63
N ASP A 192 -1.33 -18.38 10.53
CA ASP A 192 -1.39 -19.48 9.58
C ASP A 192 -0.63 -19.12 8.30
N LEU A 193 0.53 -19.75 8.11
CA LEU A 193 1.44 -19.52 6.99
C LEU A 193 1.36 -20.64 5.95
N ARG A 194 0.46 -21.62 6.08
CA ARG A 194 0.48 -22.85 5.25
C ARG A 194 0.36 -22.60 3.75
N ALA A 195 -0.26 -21.49 3.35
CA ALA A 195 -0.40 -21.06 1.95
C ALA A 195 0.53 -19.90 1.56
N ALA A 196 1.48 -19.54 2.43
CA ALA A 196 2.50 -18.54 2.12
C ALA A 196 3.75 -19.18 1.48
N ASP A 197 4.33 -18.51 0.49
CA ASP A 197 5.70 -18.78 0.06
C ASP A 197 6.67 -18.21 1.11
N ILE A 198 7.27 -19.12 1.88
CA ILE A 198 8.28 -18.82 2.89
C ILE A 198 9.68 -19.29 2.46
N SER A 199 9.89 -19.47 1.15
CA SER A 199 11.21 -19.84 0.62
C SER A 199 12.25 -18.76 0.96
N GLY A 200 13.49 -19.19 1.20
CA GLY A 200 14.59 -18.30 1.58
C GLY A 200 14.59 -17.88 3.06
N LEU A 201 13.61 -18.30 3.87
CA LEU A 201 13.71 -18.18 5.32
C LEU A 201 14.75 -19.14 5.88
N ARG A 202 15.58 -18.63 6.78
CA ARG A 202 16.66 -19.41 7.40
C ARG A 202 16.20 -20.01 8.71
N LEU A 203 16.67 -21.21 9.04
CA LEU A 203 16.33 -21.86 10.31
C LEU A 203 16.78 -21.05 11.54
N GLY A 204 17.81 -20.21 11.42
CA GLY A 204 18.20 -19.26 12.47
C GLY A 204 17.09 -18.29 12.87
N ASP A 205 16.15 -18.02 11.94
CA ASP A 205 15.01 -17.14 12.13
C ASP A 205 13.76 -17.90 12.61
N ALA A 206 13.82 -19.24 12.75
CA ALA A 206 12.67 -20.07 13.14
C ALA A 206 12.05 -19.65 14.47
N ALA A 207 12.83 -19.05 15.38
CA ALA A 207 12.34 -18.52 16.64
C ALA A 207 11.31 -17.38 16.46
N LEU A 208 11.37 -16.61 15.36
CA LEU A 208 10.40 -15.56 15.02
C LEU A 208 9.00 -16.14 14.78
N PHE A 209 8.95 -17.36 14.23
CA PHE A 209 7.73 -18.07 13.86
C PHE A 209 7.13 -18.91 14.99
N ARG A 210 7.57 -18.70 16.24
CA ARG A 210 7.07 -19.44 17.39
C ARG A 210 5.54 -19.31 17.49
N GLY A 211 4.86 -20.45 17.43
CA GLY A 211 3.40 -20.54 17.52
C GLY A 211 2.66 -20.30 16.20
N ALA A 212 3.37 -20.11 15.09
CA ALA A 212 2.77 -20.10 13.77
C ALA A 212 2.54 -21.54 13.27
N THR A 213 1.59 -21.69 12.36
CA THR A 213 1.32 -22.96 11.66
C THR A 213 1.97 -22.92 10.28
N ILE A 214 2.78 -23.94 9.96
CA ILE A 214 3.39 -24.16 8.64
C ILE A 214 2.97 -25.53 8.08
N SER A 215 3.11 -25.72 6.77
CA SER A 215 2.85 -26.98 6.08
C SER A 215 4.02 -27.97 6.24
N ARG A 216 3.81 -29.24 5.86
CA ARG A 216 4.88 -30.25 5.84
C ARG A 216 5.98 -29.90 4.85
N ASP A 217 5.60 -29.40 3.68
CA ASP A 217 6.54 -29.00 2.63
C ASP A 217 7.43 -27.84 3.09
N GLN A 218 6.83 -26.86 3.77
CA GLN A 218 7.53 -25.74 4.39
C GLN A 218 8.53 -26.20 5.46
N ALA A 219 8.13 -27.15 6.32
CA ALA A 219 9.04 -27.75 7.29
C ALA A 219 10.22 -28.46 6.59
N GLY A 220 9.95 -29.16 5.48
CA GLY A 220 10.98 -29.78 4.64
C GLY A 220 11.96 -28.77 4.04
N GLN A 221 11.46 -27.64 3.52
CA GLN A 221 12.28 -26.56 2.99
C GLN A 221 13.23 -26.00 4.07
N LEU A 222 12.72 -25.72 5.27
CA LEU A 222 13.52 -25.18 6.38
C LEU A 222 14.60 -26.17 6.87
N LEU A 223 14.30 -27.47 6.88
CA LEU A 223 15.28 -28.50 7.24
C LEU A 223 16.30 -28.75 6.12
N GLY A 224 15.89 -28.61 4.85
CA GLY A 224 16.76 -28.71 3.69
C GLY A 224 17.88 -27.66 3.66
N GLU A 225 17.64 -26.47 4.21
CA GLU A 225 18.66 -25.42 4.42
C GLU A 225 19.84 -25.89 5.30
N LEU A 226 19.63 -26.90 6.15
CA LEU A 226 20.71 -27.54 6.92
C LEU A 226 21.48 -28.61 6.13
N GLY A 227 21.15 -28.82 4.85
CA GLY A 227 21.67 -29.92 4.03
C GLY A 227 21.04 -31.28 4.33
N LEU A 228 19.89 -31.32 5.01
CA LEU A 228 19.17 -32.55 5.31
C LEU A 228 18.31 -32.98 4.11
N ASP A 229 18.35 -34.27 3.77
CA ASP A 229 17.45 -34.89 2.78
C ASP A 229 16.11 -35.21 3.45
N VAL A 230 15.07 -34.42 3.13
CA VAL A 230 13.70 -34.60 3.64
C VAL A 230 12.86 -35.26 2.56
N ARG A 231 12.33 -36.46 2.83
CA ARG A 231 11.53 -37.28 1.90
C ARG A 231 10.12 -37.52 2.40
#